data_AF-A0A533RTX6-F1
#
_entry.id   AF-A0A533RTX6-F1
#
_cell.length_a   1.000
_cell.length_b   1.000
_cell.length_c   1.000
_cell.angle_alpha   90.00
_cell.angle_beta   90.00
_cell.angle_gamma   90.00
#
_symmetry.space_group_name_H-M   'P 1'
#
loop_
_entity.id
_entity.type
_entity.pdbx_description
1 polymer ?
#
loop_
_entity_poly.entity_id
_entity_poly.type
_entity_poly.pdbx_seq_one_letter_code
_entity_poly.pdbx_strand_id
1 'polypeptide(L)' 'MEETLEVYQRPYDPKRQQVCMDETSKQLLADACPPLPAQPGLPERIDYEYERNGIAHLFMFFGPLAESGMPK' A
#
# COMPACT_ATOMS: atom_id res chain seq x y z
N MET A 1 -2.53 18.88 -9.60
CA MET A 1 -2.54 18.48 -8.17
C MET A 1 -3.42 19.42 -7.36
N GLU A 2 -3.29 20.75 -7.55
CA GLU A 2 -4.09 21.76 -6.83
C GLU A 2 -5.61 21.62 -7.00
N GLU A 3 -6.13 21.37 -8.20
CA GLU A 3 -7.59 21.16 -8.42
C GLU A 3 -8.14 19.96 -7.64
N THR A 4 -7.32 18.93 -7.38
CA THR A 4 -7.68 17.79 -6.54
C THR A 4 -7.69 18.19 -5.06
N LEU A 5 -6.77 19.05 -4.62
CA LEU A 5 -6.73 19.57 -3.26
C LEU A 5 -7.93 20.46 -2.93
N GLU A 6 -8.48 21.18 -3.91
CA GLU A 6 -9.74 21.92 -3.74
C GLU A 6 -10.92 20.98 -3.44
N VAL A 7 -10.95 19.78 -4.02
CA VAL A 7 -11.99 18.78 -3.77
C VAL A 7 -11.95 18.31 -2.31
N TYR A 8 -10.76 18.06 -1.77
CA TYR A 8 -10.57 17.65 -0.37
C TYR A 8 -10.94 18.74 0.65
N GLN A 9 -11.01 20.00 0.23
CA GLN A 9 -11.43 21.12 1.09
C GLN A 9 -12.95 21.34 1.09
N ARG A 10 -13.70 20.65 0.21
CA ARG A 10 -15.16 20.83 0.13
C ARG A 10 -15.84 20.32 1.41
N PRO A 11 -16.90 20.98 1.87
CA PRO A 11 -17.75 20.44 2.92
C PRO A 11 -18.27 19.05 2.56
N TYR A 12 -18.50 18.24 3.58
CA TYR A 12 -19.13 16.93 3.40
C TYR A 12 -20.54 17.08 2.80
N ASP A 13 -20.84 16.30 1.76
CA ASP A 13 -22.16 16.21 1.12
C ASP A 13 -22.57 14.73 1.04
N PRO A 14 -23.61 14.29 1.77
CA PRO A 14 -24.10 12.90 1.72
C PRO A 14 -24.51 12.43 0.32
N LYS A 15 -24.86 13.35 -0.58
CA LYS A 15 -25.22 13.04 -1.98
C LYS A 15 -24.00 12.98 -2.90
N ARG A 16 -22.83 13.40 -2.41
CA ARG A 16 -21.56 13.50 -3.15
C ARG A 16 -20.39 13.16 -2.24
N GLN A 17 -20.34 11.89 -1.83
CA GLN A 17 -19.29 11.40 -0.94
C GLN A 17 -17.91 11.51 -1.59
N GLN A 18 -16.94 11.97 -0.82
CA GLN A 18 -15.55 12.05 -1.26
C GLN A 18 -14.90 10.68 -1.13
N VAL A 19 -14.18 10.25 -2.16
CA VAL A 19 -13.43 8.99 -2.16
C VAL A 19 -12.00 9.29 -2.57
N CYS A 20 -11.07 8.96 -1.68
CA CYS A 20 -9.65 8.89 -1.98
C CYS A 20 -9.39 7.60 -2.75
N MET A 21 -8.56 7.67 -3.79
CA MET A 21 -8.09 6.51 -4.52
C MET A 21 -6.57 6.59 -4.63
N ASP A 22 -5.92 5.45 -4.41
CA ASP A 22 -4.49 5.31 -4.63
C ASP A 22 -4.21 3.99 -5.36
N GLU A 23 -3.10 3.94 -6.09
CA GLU A 23 -2.66 2.76 -6.80
C GLU A 23 -1.16 2.51 -6.64
N THR A 24 -0.80 1.23 -6.62
CA THR A 24 0.60 0.84 -6.72
C THR A 24 0.74 -0.51 -7.38
N SER A 25 1.94 -0.84 -7.82
CA SER A 25 2.26 -2.17 -8.33
C SER A 25 3.21 -2.88 -7.38
N LYS A 26 2.96 -4.16 -7.12
CA LYS A 26 3.83 -5.02 -6.31
C LYS A 26 4.40 -6.11 -7.19
N GLN A 27 5.73 -6.12 -7.31
CA GLN A 27 6.43 -7.26 -7.91
C GLN A 27 6.24 -8.48 -7.00
N LEU A 28 5.83 -9.59 -7.60
CA LEU A 28 5.73 -10.87 -6.93
C LEU A 28 7.08 -11.57 -7.06
N LEU A 29 7.84 -11.58 -5.97
CA LEU A 29 9.17 -12.18 -5.93
C LEU A 29 9.12 -13.45 -5.08
N ALA A 30 9.87 -14.48 -5.48
CA ALA A 30 10.13 -15.67 -4.68
C ALA A 30 11.63 -15.86 -4.52
N ASP A 31 12.04 -16.52 -3.44
CA ASP A 31 13.43 -16.90 -3.24
C ASP A 31 13.83 -17.93 -4.30
N ALA A 32 14.97 -17.74 -4.95
CA ALA A 32 15.47 -18.70 -5.95
C ALA A 32 15.92 -20.03 -5.32
N CYS A 33 16.19 -20.03 -4.01
CA CYS A 33 16.61 -21.20 -3.25
C CYS A 33 16.12 -21.08 -1.79
N PRO A 34 15.82 -22.18 -1.09
CA PRO A 34 15.43 -22.12 0.32
C PRO A 34 16.49 -21.44 1.22
N PRO A 35 16.06 -20.65 2.23
CA PRO A 35 16.97 -20.08 3.21
C PRO A 35 17.80 -21.13 3.95
N LEU A 36 19.03 -20.76 4.31
CA LEU A 36 19.88 -21.58 5.18
C LEU A 36 19.41 -21.40 6.64
N PRO A 37 19.09 -22.50 7.35
CA PRO A 37 18.53 -22.42 8.69
C PRO A 37 19.53 -21.81 9.67
N ALA A 38 19.01 -21.07 10.66
CA ALA A 38 19.81 -20.54 11.75
C ALA A 38 20.51 -21.67 12.54
N GLN A 39 21.72 -21.39 13.01
CA GLN A 39 22.50 -22.26 13.90
C GLN A 39 23.03 -21.43 15.09
N PRO A 40 23.42 -22.04 16.21
CA PRO A 40 24.02 -21.28 17.31
C PRO A 40 25.21 -20.43 16.83
N GLY A 41 25.13 -19.11 17.01
CA GLY A 41 26.14 -18.15 16.56
C GLY A 41 26.06 -17.76 15.06
N LEU A 42 25.13 -18.32 14.31
CA LEU A 42 24.92 -18.04 12.89
C LEU A 42 23.43 -17.74 12.63
N PRO A 43 23.06 -16.50 12.27
CA PRO A 43 21.69 -16.18 11.92
C PRO A 43 21.25 -16.93 10.66
N GLU A 44 19.95 -17.02 10.45
CA GLU A 44 19.38 -17.45 9.18
C GLU A 44 19.93 -16.60 8.03
N ARG A 45 20.21 -17.24 6.89
CA ARG A 45 20.76 -16.57 5.71
C ARG A 45 19.87 -16.82 4.52
N ILE A 46 19.45 -15.73 3.90
CA ILE A 46 18.66 -15.71 2.66
C ILE A 46 19.60 -15.26 1.54
N ASP A 47 19.53 -15.92 0.39
CA ASP A 47 20.29 -15.53 -0.80
C ASP A 47 19.71 -14.22 -1.39
N TYR A 48 20.53 -13.46 -2.10
CA TYR A 48 20.09 -12.24 -2.78
C TYR A 48 19.37 -12.53 -4.11
N GLU A 49 19.54 -13.73 -4.67
CA GLU A 49 18.92 -14.14 -5.93
C GLU A 49 17.42 -14.46 -5.73
N TYR A 50 16.59 -14.00 -6.67
CA TYR A 50 15.14 -14.13 -6.61
C TYR A 50 14.54 -14.41 -7.99
N GLU A 51 13.40 -15.08 -7.98
CA GLU A 51 12.58 -15.32 -9.17
C GLU A 51 11.49 -14.26 -9.31
N ARG A 52 11.30 -13.74 -10.53
CA ARG A 52 10.22 -12.80 -10.85
C ARG A 52 8.97 -13.58 -11.28
N ASN A 53 7.94 -13.53 -10.45
CA ASN A 53 6.65 -14.21 -10.65
C ASN A 53 5.54 -13.25 -11.11
N GLY A 54 5.92 -12.19 -11.81
CA GLY A 54 4.99 -11.19 -12.34
C GLY A 54 4.77 -9.98 -11.41
N ILE A 55 3.70 -9.25 -11.68
CA ILE A 55 3.35 -7.99 -11.02
C ILE A 55 1.86 -8.02 -10.67
N ALA A 56 1.54 -7.72 -9.42
CA ALA A 56 0.18 -7.46 -8.97
C ALA A 56 -0.10 -5.95 -9.01
N HIS A 57 -1.27 -5.55 -9.48
CA HIS A 57 -1.76 -4.18 -9.40
C HIS A 57 -2.68 -4.04 -8.19
N LEU A 58 -2.35 -3.10 -7.31
CA LEU A 58 -3.10 -2.82 -6.09
C LEU A 58 -3.84 -1.50 -6.27
N PHE A 59 -5.14 -1.55 -6.04
CA PHE A 59 -6.02 -0.39 -6.04
C PHE A 59 -6.63 -0.25 -4.64
N MET A 60 -6.61 0.95 -4.08
CA MET A 60 -7.16 1.23 -2.76
C MET A 60 -8.16 2.38 -2.84
N PHE A 61 -9.29 2.23 -2.15
CA PHE A 61 -10.32 3.26 -2.04
C PHE A 61 -10.67 3.47 -0.57
N PHE A 62 -10.71 4.73 -0.12
CA PHE A 62 -11.00 5.08 1.27
C PHE A 62 -11.66 6.46 1.36
N GLY A 63 -12.37 6.73 2.46
CA GLY A 63 -12.90 8.07 2.73
C GLY A 63 -11.82 8.99 3.31
N PRO A 64 -11.96 10.32 3.20
CA PRO A 64 -11.02 11.26 3.81
C PRO A 64 -10.99 11.13 5.35
N LEU A 65 -9.79 11.30 5.94
CA LEU A 65 -9.54 11.13 7.39
C LEU A 65 -10.44 12.01 8.28
N ALA A 66 -10.94 13.13 7.74
CA ALA A 66 -11.77 14.10 8.46
C ALA A 66 -13.25 13.68 8.62
N GLU A 67 -13.68 12.53 8.08
CA GLU A 67 -15.08 12.07 8.19
C GLU A 67 -15.43 11.37 9.52
N SER A 68 -14.47 11.19 10.44
CA SER A 68 -14.81 10.93 11.84
C SER A 68 -15.34 12.24 12.42
N GLY A 69 -16.65 12.37 12.62
CA GLY A 69 -17.36 13.58 13.08
C GLY A 69 -16.93 14.16 14.44
N MET A 70 -15.66 14.46 14.62
CA MET A 70 -15.14 15.27 15.70
C MET A 70 -14.97 16.71 15.20
N PRO A 71 -15.59 17.69 15.87
CA PRO A 71 -15.28 19.08 15.60
C PRO A 71 -13.80 19.35 15.91
N LYS A 72 -13.16 20.16 15.08
CA LYS A 72 -11.91 20.84 15.45
C LYS A 72 -12.14 21.77 16.63
#